data_AF-A0A8C5DFI1-F1
#
_entry.id   AF-A0A8C5DFI1-F1
#
_cell.length_a   1.000
_cell.length_b   1.000
_cell.length_c   1.000
_cell.angle_alpha   90.00
_cell.angle_beta   90.00
_cell.angle_gamma   90.00
#
_symmetry.space_group_name_H-M   'P 1'
#
loop_
_entity.id
_entity.type
_entity.pdbx_description
1 polymer ?
#
loop_
_entity_poly.entity_id
_entity_poly.type
_entity_poly.pdbx_seq_one_letter_code
_entity_poly.pdbx_strand_id
1 'polypeptide(L)'
;MAPQIEREREREREREINKWNDARLKALLIHSLGNEGQRIFRTLGPADKYRDCVALLTGHFAAPQSVIVRRIIFRQRRQRPGESVHQYVTDLRCLASVCKFEHLEDEFIRDQLAEHAADHKLRERLLLSPDDTTLSKAVEMAFQLESAALLASRLTATGPPPSLSTPPT
;
A
#
# COMPACT_ATOMS: atom_id res chain seq x y z
N MET A 1 -30.46 -29.35 -1.21
CA MET A 1 -31.11 -28.53 -2.26
C MET A 1 -30.64 -27.07 -2.27
N ALA A 2 -30.37 -26.41 -1.13
CA ALA A 2 -29.87 -25.02 -1.08
C ALA A 2 -28.57 -24.69 -1.86
N PRO A 3 -27.54 -25.55 -1.94
CA PRO A 3 -26.27 -25.17 -2.57
C PRO A 3 -26.27 -25.19 -4.11
N GLN A 4 -27.35 -25.68 -4.74
CA GLN A 4 -27.50 -25.67 -6.20
C GLN A 4 -28.07 -24.33 -6.68
N ILE A 5 -29.03 -23.80 -5.92
CA ILE A 5 -29.73 -22.53 -6.18
C ILE A 5 -28.77 -21.34 -5.99
N GLU A 6 -27.89 -21.41 -5.00
CA GLU A 6 -26.88 -20.36 -4.77
C GLU A 6 -25.85 -20.31 -5.92
N ARG A 7 -25.41 -21.48 -6.39
CA ARG A 7 -24.51 -21.61 -7.55
C ARG A 7 -25.16 -21.18 -8.87
N GLU A 8 -26.46 -21.39 -9.04
CA GLU A 8 -27.19 -20.88 -10.20
C GLU A 8 -27.38 -19.35 -10.14
N ARG A 9 -27.68 -18.80 -8.97
CA ARG A 9 -27.77 -17.34 -8.76
C ARG A 9 -26.44 -16.62 -8.95
N GLU A 10 -25.32 -17.26 -8.59
CA GLU A 10 -23.97 -16.74 -8.82
C GLU A 10 -23.63 -16.74 -10.32
N ARG A 11 -23.95 -17.82 -11.02
CA ARG A 11 -23.81 -17.91 -12.49
C ARG A 11 -24.73 -16.94 -13.22
N GLU A 12 -25.93 -16.68 -12.71
CA GLU A 12 -26.86 -15.67 -13.26
C GLU A 12 -26.35 -14.24 -13.02
N ARG A 13 -25.78 -13.95 -11.85
CA ARG A 13 -25.11 -12.66 -11.59
C ARG A 13 -23.89 -12.48 -12.48
N GLU A 14 -23.06 -13.50 -12.66
CA GLU A 14 -21.92 -13.47 -13.60
C GLU A 14 -22.39 -13.29 -15.05
N ARG A 15 -23.49 -13.93 -15.45
CA ARG A 15 -24.12 -13.73 -16.77
C ARG A 15 -24.71 -12.34 -16.94
N GLU A 16 -25.30 -11.75 -15.91
CA GLU A 16 -25.83 -10.38 -15.90
C GLU A 16 -24.71 -9.33 -15.96
N ILE A 17 -23.59 -9.56 -15.26
CA ILE A 17 -22.39 -8.73 -15.34
C ILE A 17 -21.78 -8.84 -16.76
N ASN A 18 -21.77 -10.04 -17.33
CA ASN A 18 -21.30 -10.31 -18.70
C ASN A 18 -22.35 -9.98 -19.79
N LYS A 19 -23.50 -9.40 -19.41
CA LYS A 19 -24.61 -9.01 -20.31
C LYS A 19 -24.44 -7.62 -20.90
N TRP A 20 -23.49 -6.84 -20.39
CA TRP A 20 -23.19 -5.54 -20.94
C TRP A 20 -22.45 -5.72 -22.27
N ASN A 21 -23.16 -5.45 -23.37
CA ASN A 21 -22.60 -5.43 -24.72
C ASN A 21 -21.27 -4.63 -24.74
N ASP A 22 -20.20 -5.21 -25.28
CA ASP A 22 -18.88 -4.59 -25.43
C ASP A 22 -18.97 -3.15 -26.00
N ALA A 23 -19.93 -2.91 -26.90
CA ALA A 23 -20.19 -1.58 -27.46
C ALA A 23 -20.60 -0.55 -26.38
N ARG A 24 -21.45 -0.95 -25.41
CA ARG A 24 -21.84 -0.08 -24.29
C ARG A 24 -20.69 0.15 -23.33
N LEU A 25 -19.92 -0.89 -23.01
CA LEU A 25 -18.75 -0.77 -22.14
C LEU A 25 -17.66 0.12 -22.76
N LYS A 26 -17.40 -0.05 -24.07
CA LYS A 26 -16.52 0.82 -24.86
C LYS A 26 -17.00 2.26 -24.83
N ALA A 27 -18.28 2.51 -25.11
CA ALA A 27 -18.84 3.86 -25.08
C ALA A 27 -18.71 4.52 -23.69
N LEU A 28 -19.01 3.77 -22.62
CA LEU A 28 -18.89 4.25 -21.24
C LEU A 28 -17.45 4.56 -20.85
N LEU A 29 -16.50 3.69 -21.23
CA LEU A 29 -15.07 3.90 -21.03
C LEU A 29 -14.61 5.19 -21.72
N ILE A 30 -14.89 5.31 -23.03
CA ILE A 30 -14.50 6.46 -23.85
C ILE A 30 -15.11 7.75 -23.29
N HIS A 31 -16.36 7.72 -22.84
CA HIS A 31 -17.00 8.87 -22.20
C HIS A 31 -16.28 9.27 -20.90
N SER A 32 -15.99 8.30 -20.03
CA SER A 32 -15.32 8.50 -18.73
C SER A 32 -13.89 9.06 -18.84
N LEU A 33 -13.23 8.89 -19.98
CA LEU A 33 -11.88 9.42 -20.23
C LEU A 33 -11.82 10.95 -20.38
N GLY A 34 -12.96 11.61 -20.59
CA GLY A 34 -13.01 13.05 -20.88
C GLY A 34 -12.38 13.44 -22.23
N ASN A 35 -12.38 14.73 -22.54
CA ASN A 35 -11.99 15.24 -23.87
C ASN A 35 -10.54 14.88 -24.25
N GLU A 36 -9.60 15.03 -23.32
CA GLU A 36 -8.19 14.72 -23.55
C GLU A 36 -7.97 13.21 -23.74
N GLY A 37 -8.57 12.38 -22.87
CA GLY A 37 -8.42 10.94 -22.97
C GLY A 37 -9.09 10.35 -24.22
N GLN A 38 -10.19 10.94 -24.69
CA GLN A 38 -10.79 10.59 -26.00
C GLN A 38 -9.90 10.97 -27.19
N ARG A 39 -9.23 12.13 -27.13
CA ARG A 39 -8.29 12.55 -28.18
C ARG A 39 -7.12 11.57 -28.27
N ILE A 40 -6.57 11.19 -27.13
CA ILE A 40 -5.51 10.17 -27.02
C ILE A 40 -6.01 8.82 -27.55
N PHE A 41 -7.17 8.34 -27.10
CA PHE A 41 -7.69 7.03 -27.53
C PHE A 41 -7.80 6.91 -29.06
N ARG A 42 -8.26 7.98 -29.73
CA ARG A 42 -8.36 8.02 -31.21
C ARG A 42 -7.01 7.85 -31.92
N THR A 43 -5.89 8.17 -31.28
CA THR A 43 -4.55 7.99 -31.88
C THR A 43 -3.97 6.59 -31.65
N LEU A 44 -4.57 5.76 -30.79
CA LEU A 44 -4.02 4.44 -30.42
C LEU A 44 -4.39 3.31 -31.40
N GLY A 45 -5.30 3.56 -32.33
CA GLY A 45 -5.78 2.57 -33.31
C GLY A 45 -7.17 2.00 -33.00
N PRO A 46 -7.71 1.14 -33.90
CA PRO A 46 -9.04 0.58 -33.74
C PRO A 46 -9.07 -0.51 -32.66
N ALA A 47 -10.06 -0.43 -31.77
CA ALA A 47 -10.40 -1.49 -30.82
C ALA A 47 -11.92 -1.53 -30.61
N ASP A 48 -12.53 -2.70 -30.71
CA ASP A 48 -13.98 -2.86 -30.66
C ASP A 48 -14.50 -3.46 -29.36
N LYS A 49 -13.72 -4.37 -28.76
CA LYS A 49 -14.06 -4.95 -27.46
C LYS A 49 -13.54 -4.06 -26.35
N TYR A 50 -14.27 -4.03 -25.25
CA TYR A 50 -13.88 -3.25 -24.06
C TYR A 50 -12.46 -3.61 -23.61
N ARG A 51 -12.16 -4.91 -23.57
CA ARG A 51 -10.84 -5.43 -23.16
C ARG A 51 -9.69 -4.88 -24.01
N ASP A 52 -9.88 -4.80 -25.33
CA ASP A 52 -8.85 -4.33 -26.25
C ASP A 52 -8.64 -2.82 -26.10
N CYS A 53 -9.72 -2.07 -25.88
CA CYS A 53 -9.65 -0.63 -25.59
C CYS A 53 -8.85 -0.36 -24.31
N VAL A 54 -9.13 -1.12 -23.24
CA VAL A 54 -8.40 -1.04 -21.97
C VAL A 54 -6.93 -1.39 -22.17
N ALA A 55 -6.60 -2.42 -22.96
CA ALA A 55 -5.21 -2.80 -23.23
C ALA A 55 -4.43 -1.70 -23.95
N LEU A 56 -5.02 -1.07 -24.98
CA LEU A 56 -4.41 0.07 -25.69
C LEU A 56 -4.16 1.26 -24.76
N LEU A 57 -5.18 1.65 -23.99
CA LEU A 57 -5.07 2.76 -23.03
C LEU A 57 -4.04 2.45 -21.95
N THR A 58 -4.04 1.22 -21.44
CA THR A 58 -3.05 0.76 -20.46
C THR A 58 -1.65 0.80 -21.05
N GLY A 59 -1.45 0.39 -22.31
CA GLY A 59 -0.15 0.48 -22.97
C GLY A 59 0.32 1.92 -23.18
N HIS A 60 -0.58 2.83 -23.57
CA HIS A 60 -0.26 4.24 -23.78
C HIS A 60 0.03 4.99 -22.47
N PHE A 61 -0.81 4.80 -21.45
CA PHE A 61 -0.66 5.43 -20.14
C PHE A 61 0.28 4.69 -19.20
N ALA A 62 0.65 3.46 -19.54
CA ALA A 62 1.89 2.88 -19.08
C ALA A 62 3.03 3.67 -19.73
N ALA A 63 3.26 4.89 -19.24
CA ALA A 63 4.61 5.38 -19.18
C ALA A 63 5.43 4.20 -18.60
N PRO A 64 6.50 3.74 -19.26
CA PRO A 64 7.47 2.90 -18.58
C PRO A 64 8.03 3.79 -17.47
N GLN A 65 7.34 3.85 -16.33
CA GLN A 65 7.88 4.39 -15.12
C GLN A 65 9.05 3.47 -14.85
N SER A 66 10.22 3.98 -15.22
CA SER A 66 11.47 3.27 -15.17
C SER A 66 11.53 2.57 -13.84
N VAL A 67 11.84 1.28 -13.86
CA VAL A 67 12.02 0.50 -12.63
C VAL A 67 12.98 1.24 -11.69
N ILE A 68 13.95 1.96 -12.24
CA ILE A 68 14.85 2.85 -11.52
C ILE A 68 14.08 3.95 -10.78
N VAL A 69 13.17 4.67 -11.43
CA VAL A 69 12.35 5.71 -10.81
C VAL A 69 11.51 5.13 -9.66
N ARG A 70 10.88 3.98 -9.87
CA ARG A 70 10.08 3.31 -8.82
C ARG A 70 10.93 2.91 -7.62
N ARG A 71 12.12 2.35 -7.87
CA ARG A 71 13.10 2.00 -6.83
C ARG A 71 13.64 3.24 -6.11
N ILE A 72 13.82 4.37 -6.80
CA ILE A 72 14.19 5.65 -6.18
C ILE A 72 13.07 6.12 -5.25
N ILE A 73 11.82 6.10 -5.70
CA ILE A 73 10.65 6.48 -4.87
C ILE A 73 10.57 5.58 -3.63
N PHE A 74 10.73 4.27 -3.80
CA PHE A 74 10.79 3.32 -2.70
C PHE A 74 11.90 3.66 -1.68
N ARG A 75 13.13 3.89 -2.15
CA ARG A 75 14.28 4.24 -1.28
C ARG A 75 14.15 5.61 -0.60
N GLN A 76 13.39 6.53 -1.18
CA GLN A 76 13.17 7.85 -0.59
C GLN A 76 12.06 7.85 0.46
N ARG A 77 11.27 6.76 0.54
CA ARG A 77 10.16 6.67 1.48
C ARG A 77 10.70 6.49 2.90
N ARG A 78 10.49 7.50 3.74
CA ARG A 78 10.84 7.49 5.18
C ARG A 78 9.59 7.48 6.04
N GLN A 79 9.60 6.79 7.19
CA GLN A 79 8.47 6.79 8.12
C GLN A 79 8.16 8.22 8.57
N ARG A 80 6.90 8.66 8.43
CA ARG A 80 6.48 10.02 8.79
C ARG A 80 6.35 10.17 10.31
N PRO A 81 6.51 11.37 10.88
CA PRO A 81 6.21 11.60 12.29
C PRO A 81 4.77 11.22 12.62
N GLY A 82 4.58 10.38 13.63
CA GLY A 82 3.26 9.90 14.07
C GLY A 82 2.64 8.79 13.19
N GLU A 83 3.31 8.36 12.12
CA GLU A 83 2.90 7.19 11.35
C GLU A 83 3.26 5.92 12.09
N SER A 84 2.33 4.96 12.19
CA SER A 84 2.64 3.66 12.79
C SER A 84 3.51 2.80 11.87
N VAL A 85 4.29 1.88 12.45
CA VAL A 85 5.11 0.96 11.65
C VAL A 85 4.25 0.13 10.71
N HIS A 86 3.05 -0.27 11.12
CA HIS A 86 2.14 -1.02 10.25
C HIS A 86 1.74 -0.21 9.00
N GLN A 87 1.42 1.08 9.16
CA GLN A 87 1.10 1.96 8.03
C GLN A 87 2.32 2.11 7.11
N TYR A 88 3.49 2.36 7.69
CA TYR A 88 4.72 2.52 6.94
C TYR A 88 5.08 1.27 6.12
N VAL A 89 5.01 0.08 6.72
CA VAL A 89 5.28 -1.19 6.03
C VAL A 89 4.25 -1.48 4.95
N THR A 90 2.98 -1.13 5.16
CA THR A 90 1.93 -1.27 4.14
C THR A 90 2.25 -0.42 2.92
N ASP A 91 2.63 0.84 3.12
CA ASP A 91 3.04 1.74 2.04
C ASP A 91 4.29 1.24 1.31
N LEU A 92 5.29 0.73 2.05
CA LEU A 92 6.48 0.12 1.46
C LEU A 92 6.14 -1.08 0.59
N ARG A 93 5.21 -1.96 1.01
CA ARG A 93 4.72 -3.07 0.17
C ARG A 93 4.05 -2.57 -1.10
N CYS A 94 3.21 -1.54 -1.01
CA CYS A 94 2.60 -0.93 -2.20
C CYS A 94 3.66 -0.41 -3.18
N LEU A 95 4.69 0.30 -2.70
CA LEU A 95 5.78 0.79 -3.52
C LEU A 95 6.66 -0.33 -4.09
N ALA A 96 6.94 -1.37 -3.30
CA ALA A 96 7.80 -2.48 -3.67
C ALA A 96 7.17 -3.36 -4.77
N SER A 97 5.84 -3.52 -4.77
CA SER A 97 5.08 -4.33 -5.74
C SER A 97 5.34 -3.97 -7.21
N VAL A 98 5.78 -2.73 -7.47
CA VAL A 98 6.08 -2.23 -8.81
C VAL A 98 7.58 -2.06 -9.09
N CYS A 99 8.44 -2.37 -8.12
CA CYS A 99 9.89 -2.20 -8.22
C CYS A 99 10.62 -3.38 -8.87
N LYS A 100 9.91 -4.47 -9.20
CA LYS A 100 10.49 -5.71 -9.73
C LYS A 100 11.66 -6.19 -8.87
N PHE A 101 11.42 -6.33 -7.57
CA PHE A 101 12.39 -6.91 -6.63
C PHE A 101 12.37 -8.45 -6.63
N GLU A 102 11.37 -9.04 -7.28
CA GLU A 102 11.21 -10.50 -7.38
C GLU A 102 11.14 -11.13 -5.98
N HIS A 103 11.97 -12.14 -5.71
CA HIS A 103 12.00 -12.85 -4.44
C HIS A 103 12.63 -12.04 -3.28
N LEU A 104 13.28 -10.91 -3.59
CA LEU A 104 13.95 -10.06 -2.59
C LEU A 104 13.05 -8.94 -2.05
N GLU A 105 11.75 -8.91 -2.41
CA GLU A 105 10.83 -7.84 -2.00
C GLU A 105 10.82 -7.63 -0.48
N ASP A 106 10.69 -8.71 0.29
CA ASP A 106 10.66 -8.65 1.75
C ASP A 106 12.00 -8.19 2.34
N GLU A 107 13.13 -8.55 1.71
CA GLU A 107 14.47 -8.10 2.13
C GLU A 107 14.62 -6.59 1.92
N PHE A 108 14.22 -6.06 0.77
CA PHE A 108 14.29 -4.62 0.52
C PHE A 108 13.40 -3.82 1.48
N ILE A 109 12.22 -4.34 1.84
CA ILE A 109 11.33 -3.69 2.81
C ILE A 109 11.96 -3.72 4.21
N ARG A 110 12.55 -4.85 4.61
CA ARG A 110 13.28 -4.97 5.88
C ARG A 110 14.43 -3.97 5.95
N ASP A 111 15.21 -3.84 4.87
CA ASP A 111 16.33 -2.93 4.81
C ASP A 111 15.87 -1.46 4.89
N GLN A 112 14.74 -1.12 4.24
CA GLN A 112 14.11 0.21 4.40
C GLN A 112 13.61 0.48 5.82
N LEU A 113 13.14 -0.55 6.54
CA LEU A 113 12.79 -0.42 7.96
C LEU A 113 14.03 -0.15 8.81
N ALA A 114 15.12 -0.88 8.56
CA ALA A 114 16.40 -0.70 9.26
C ALA A 114 17.01 0.69 9.02
N GLU A 115 16.86 1.25 7.81
CA GLU A 115 17.44 2.55 7.48
C GLU A 115 16.56 3.74 7.89
N HIS A 116 15.23 3.62 7.74
CA HIS A 116 14.32 4.77 7.71
C HIS A 116 13.13 4.70 8.67
N ALA A 117 13.09 3.71 9.57
CA ALA A 117 12.15 3.75 10.69
C ALA A 117 12.37 5.00 11.58
N ALA A 118 11.27 5.53 12.10
CA ALA A 118 11.28 6.73 12.95
C ALA A 118 11.96 6.47 14.30
N ASP A 119 11.76 5.27 14.88
CA ASP A 119 12.39 4.88 16.14
C ASP A 119 13.86 4.47 15.91
N HIS A 120 14.78 5.20 16.53
CA HIS A 120 16.21 4.90 16.49
C HIS A 120 16.53 3.52 17.09
N LYS A 121 15.85 3.11 18.17
CA LYS A 121 16.10 1.82 18.82
C LYS A 121 15.74 0.65 17.91
N LEU A 122 14.69 0.82 17.10
CA LEU A 122 14.32 -0.17 16.10
C LEU A 122 15.41 -0.30 15.03
N ARG A 123 15.89 0.82 14.49
CA ARG A 123 16.97 0.83 13.49
C ARG A 123 18.22 0.15 14.02
N GLU A 124 18.68 0.52 15.21
CA GLU A 124 19.84 -0.09 15.87
C GLU A 124 19.66 -1.61 16.07
N ARG A 125 18.50 -2.03 16.57
CA ARG A 125 18.20 -3.45 16.80
C ARG A 125 18.18 -4.24 15.49
N LEU A 126 17.63 -3.68 14.41
CA LEU A 126 17.61 -4.32 13.09
C LEU A 126 19.02 -4.45 12.50
N LEU A 127 19.86 -3.42 12.63
CA LEU A 127 21.25 -3.45 12.15
C LEU A 127 22.13 -4.48 12.88
N LEU A 128 21.79 -4.83 14.12
CA LEU A 128 22.47 -5.85 14.92
C LEU A 128 21.85 -7.25 14.79
N SER A 129 20.74 -7.39 14.05
CA SER A 129 20.05 -8.67 13.90
C SER A 129 20.79 -9.57 12.91
N PRO A 130 20.67 -10.90 13.03
CA PRO A 130 21.27 -11.85 12.08
C PRO A 130 20.81 -11.62 10.63
N ASP A 131 21.64 -11.96 9.65
CA ASP A 131 21.37 -11.78 8.21
C ASP A 131 20.09 -12.50 7.73
N ASP A 132 19.73 -13.62 8.38
CA ASP A 132 18.54 -14.42 8.10
C ASP A 132 17.25 -13.87 8.76
N THR A 133 17.31 -12.66 9.35
CA THR A 133 16.14 -12.01 9.94
C THR A 133 15.12 -11.70 8.86
N THR A 134 13.94 -12.29 8.98
CA THR A 134 12.84 -12.10 8.03
C THR A 134 12.11 -10.78 8.27
N LEU A 135 11.42 -10.28 7.25
CA LEU A 135 10.56 -9.10 7.39
C LEU A 135 9.50 -9.28 8.49
N SER A 136 8.92 -10.47 8.61
CA SER A 136 7.95 -10.77 9.67
C SER A 136 8.53 -10.53 11.07
N LYS A 137 9.74 -11.05 11.34
CA LYS A 137 10.44 -10.82 12.61
C LYS A 137 10.77 -9.34 12.82
N ALA A 138 11.16 -8.63 11.76
CA ALA A 138 11.46 -7.20 11.81
C ALA A 138 10.22 -6.36 12.20
N VAL A 139 9.07 -6.66 11.62
CA VAL A 139 7.79 -6.02 11.95
C VAL A 139 7.35 -6.35 13.38
N GLU A 140 7.55 -7.59 13.83
CA GLU A 140 7.24 -7.97 15.21
C GLU A 140 8.10 -7.18 16.22
N MET A 141 9.42 -7.08 15.98
CA MET A 141 10.31 -6.26 16.82
C MET A 141 9.88 -4.80 16.88
N ALA A 142 9.45 -4.25 15.74
CA ALA A 142 8.97 -2.88 15.66
C ALA A 142 7.69 -2.67 16.47
N PHE A 143 6.72 -3.58 16.35
CA PHE A 143 5.50 -3.56 17.14
C PHE A 143 5.75 -3.66 18.64
N GLN A 144 6.69 -4.53 19.06
CA GLN A 144 7.10 -4.65 20.46
C GLN A 144 7.68 -3.34 21.00
N LEU A 145 8.52 -2.65 20.21
CA LEU A 145 9.12 -1.37 20.58
C LEU A 145 8.07 -0.25 20.67
N GLU A 146 7.17 -0.14 19.69
CA GLU A 146 6.06 0.83 19.73
C GLU A 146 5.19 0.63 20.98
N SER A 147 4.84 -0.63 21.28
CA SER A 147 4.04 -1.00 22.46
C SER A 147 4.76 -0.66 23.77
N ALA A 148 6.05 -0.98 23.87
CA ALA A 148 6.87 -0.67 25.05
C ALA A 148 7.00 0.84 25.26
N ALA A 149 7.21 1.62 24.19
CA ALA A 149 7.29 3.07 24.25
C ALA A 149 5.97 3.70 24.72
N LEU A 150 4.83 3.21 24.21
CA LEU A 150 3.51 3.67 24.65
C LEU A 150 3.27 3.40 26.13
N LEU A 151 3.58 2.19 26.60
CA LEU A 151 3.44 1.82 28.01
C LEU A 151 4.36 2.66 28.91
N ALA A 152 5.63 2.84 28.53
CA ALA A 152 6.58 3.66 29.29
C ALA A 152 6.11 5.12 29.41
N SER A 153 5.61 5.70 28.31
CA SER A 153 5.01 7.04 28.31
C SER A 153 3.83 7.14 29.29
N ARG A 154 2.92 6.15 29.29
CA ARG A 154 1.78 6.12 30.21
C ARG A 154 2.18 6.03 31.69
N LEU A 155 3.22 5.25 32.01
CA LEU A 155 3.70 5.11 33.39
C LEU A 155 4.36 6.37 33.93
N THR A 156 5.00 7.17 33.06
CA THR A 156 5.65 8.43 33.45
C THR A 156 4.68 9.61 33.55
N ALA A 157 3.55 9.55 32.84
CA ALA A 157 2.50 10.58 32.90
C ALA A 157 1.72 10.62 34.23
N THR A 158 1.81 9.59 35.08
CA THR A 158 1.11 9.50 36.38
C THR A 158 1.93 10.03 37.58
N GLY A 159 2.77 11.05 37.39
CA GLY A 159 3.46 11.76 38.49
C GLY A 159 2.49 12.53 39.41
N PRO A 160 2.85 12.76 40.69
CA PRO A 160 1.90 13.10 41.77
C PRO A 160 1.15 14.42 41.51
N PRO A 161 -0.12 14.53 41.99
CA PRO A 161 -0.92 15.74 41.80
C PRO A 161 -0.24 16.98 42.40
N PRO A 162 -0.44 18.17 41.81
CA PRO A 162 0.08 19.41 42.38
C PRO A 162 -0.38 19.52 43.82
N SER A 163 0.57 19.63 44.76
CA SER A 163 0.26 19.88 46.16
C SER A 163 -0.60 21.13 46.25
N LEU A 164 -1.81 20.96 46.80
CA LEU A 164 -2.71 22.05 47.16
C LEU A 164 -1.96 22.94 48.17
N SER A 165 -1.45 24.06 47.70
CA SER A 165 -1.03 25.15 48.57
C SER A 165 -2.28 25.75 49.21
N THR A 166 -2.51 25.44 50.48
CA THR A 166 -3.47 26.20 51.28
C THR A 166 -2.88 27.58 51.57
N PRO A 167 -3.65 28.67 51.42
CA PRO A 167 -3.18 30.02 51.71
C PRO A 167 -3.06 30.22 53.23
N PRO A 168 -2.09 31.03 53.70
CA PRO A 168 -1.97 31.35 55.12
C PRO A 168 -3.07 32.30 55.57
N THR A 169 -3.38 32.18 56.87
CA THR A 169 -4.49 32.80 57.63
C THR A 169 -4.44 34.32 57.68
#